data_AF-A0A5C5Z4A3-F1
#
_entry.id   AF-A0A5C5Z4A3-F1
#
_cell.length_a   1.000
_cell.length_b   1.000
_cell.length_c   1.000
_cell.angle_alpha   90.00
_cell.angle_beta   90.00
_cell.angle_gamma   90.00
#
_symmetry.space_group_name_H-M   'P 1'
#
loop_
_entity.id
_entity.type
_entity.pdbx_description
1 polymer ?
#
loop_
_entity_poly.entity_id
_entity_poly.type
_entity_poly.pdbx_seq_one_letter_code
_entity_poly.pdbx_strand_id
1 'polypeptide(L)'
;MAKYYVQSGNLRTIVQAESSRKAAIWAVHQAMQQVLPIDETRFSETPSHEDGPPRTVIMLTKRMTVSERGYDRSDANDLSTLEVMNEWNRMIATLDRLEQMMHHAA
;
A
#
# COMPACT_ATOMS: atom_id res chain seq x y z
N MET A 1 17.62 -4.18 -4.01
CA MET A 1 16.43 -3.35 -3.73
C MET A 1 16.47 -2.89 -2.29
N ALA A 2 16.17 -1.63 -2.02
CA ALA A 2 16.19 -1.07 -0.67
C ALA A 2 14.90 -1.42 0.07
N LYS A 3 14.98 -1.51 1.41
CA LYS A 3 13.81 -1.66 2.27
C LYS A 3 13.31 -0.28 2.65
N TYR A 4 12.02 -0.04 2.45
CA TYR A 4 11.34 1.21 2.79
C TYR A 4 10.27 0.96 3.84
N TYR A 5 10.32 1.75 4.91
CA TYR A 5 9.32 1.86 5.95
C TYR A 5 8.34 2.96 5.53
N VAL A 6 7.09 2.57 5.27
CA VAL A 6 6.02 3.47 4.85
C VAL A 6 5.02 3.62 5.99
N GLN A 7 4.67 4.86 6.31
CA GLN A 7 3.72 5.20 7.36
C GLN A 7 2.72 6.25 6.89
N SER A 8 1.44 6.04 7.19
CA SER A 8 0.36 6.99 6.91
C SER A 8 -0.83 6.73 7.83
N GLY A 9 -1.16 7.67 8.72
CA GLY A 9 -2.19 7.46 9.74
C GLY A 9 -1.91 6.23 10.61
N ASN A 10 -2.76 5.21 10.50
CA ASN A 10 -2.58 3.92 11.18
C ASN A 10 -1.91 2.84 10.31
N LEU A 11 -1.61 3.14 9.03
CA LEU A 11 -0.84 2.27 8.15
C LEU A 11 0.64 2.33 8.54
N ARG A 12 1.23 1.16 8.82
CA ARG A 12 2.68 0.95 8.92
C ARG A 12 3.04 -0.31 8.16
N THR A 13 3.84 -0.18 7.12
CA THR A 13 4.24 -1.32 6.28
C THR A 13 5.68 -1.20 5.81
N ILE A 14 6.30 -2.35 5.55
CA ILE A 14 7.67 -2.44 5.03
C ILE A 14 7.60 -2.97 3.61
N VAL A 15 8.11 -2.19 2.67
CA VAL A 15 8.09 -2.50 1.24
C VAL A 15 9.50 -2.55 0.70
N GLN A 16 9.79 -3.54 -0.12
CA GLN A 16 11.03 -3.54 -0.91
C GLN A 16 10.76 -2.86 -2.23
N ALA A 17 11.49 -1.79 -2.53
CA ALA A 17 11.30 -1.04 -3.76
C ALA A 17 12.64 -0.49 -4.27
N GLU A 18 12.61 0.03 -5.49
CA GLU A 18 13.75 0.74 -6.08
C GLU A 18 13.76 2.23 -5.74
N SER A 19 12.64 2.77 -5.25
CA SER A 19 12.54 4.15 -4.80
C SER A 19 11.47 4.33 -3.72
N SER A 20 11.61 5.38 -2.92
CA SER A 20 10.61 5.77 -1.90
C SER A 20 9.22 6.02 -2.51
N ARG A 21 9.17 6.57 -3.72
CA ARG A 21 7.91 6.78 -4.46
C ARG A 21 7.23 5.45 -4.83
N LYS A 22 7.97 4.47 -5.35
CA LYS A 22 7.42 3.13 -5.65
C LYS A 22 6.93 2.42 -4.39
N ALA A 23 7.63 2.57 -3.26
CA ALA A 23 7.19 2.04 -1.98
C ALA A 23 5.85 2.67 -1.52
N ALA A 24 5.68 3.99 -1.70
CA ALA A 24 4.44 4.68 -1.38
C ALA A 24 3.26 4.21 -2.24
N ILE A 25 3.47 4.06 -3.55
CA ILE A 25 2.45 3.52 -4.49
C ILE A 25 2.00 2.13 -4.04
N TRP A 26 2.95 1.26 -3.68
CA TRP A 26 2.64 -0.08 -3.19
C TRP A 26 1.84 -0.06 -1.89
N ALA A 27 2.19 0.85 -0.97
CA ALA A 27 1.45 1.02 0.27
C ALA A 27 0.00 1.50 0.04
N VAL A 28 -0.21 2.40 -0.94
CA VAL A 28 -1.56 2.81 -1.37
C VAL A 28 -2.33 1.65 -1.99
N HIS A 29 -1.69 0.86 -2.85
CA HIS A 29 -2.30 -0.34 -3.43
C HIS A 29 -2.77 -1.31 -2.34
N GLN A 30 -1.92 -1.58 -1.34
CA GLN A 30 -2.27 -2.42 -0.20
C GLN A 30 -3.46 -1.87 0.61
N ALA A 31 -3.51 -0.55 0.83
CA ALA A 31 -4.65 0.07 1.51
C ALA A 31 -5.95 -0.03 0.69
N MET A 32 -5.88 0.07 -0.63
CA MET A 32 -7.04 -0.08 -1.53
C MET A 32 -7.57 -1.51 -1.57
N GLN A 33 -6.68 -2.52 -1.51
CA GLN A 33 -7.07 -3.93 -1.44
C GLN A 33 -7.88 -4.27 -0.17
N GLN A 34 -7.73 -3.50 0.92
CA GLN A 34 -8.49 -3.73 2.16
C GLN A 34 -9.93 -3.20 2.13
N VAL A 35 -10.30 -2.41 1.12
CA VAL A 35 -11.67 -1.89 0.95
C VAL A 35 -12.61 -2.93 0.30
N LEU A 36 -12.09 -4.10 -0.10
CA LEU A 36 -12.88 -5.25 -0.53
C LEU A 36 -13.11 -6.20 0.65
N PRO A 37 -14.32 -6.26 1.25
CA PRO A 37 -14.66 -7.35 2.14
C PRO A 37 -15.08 -8.54 1.28
N ILE A 38 -14.14 -9.42 0.92
CA ILE A 38 -14.50 -10.80 0.62
C ILE A 38 -13.63 -11.68 1.50
N ASP A 39 -14.32 -12.43 2.35
CA ASP A 39 -13.79 -13.37 3.32
C ASP A 39 -12.84 -14.39 2.67
N GLU A 40 -11.54 -14.23 2.86
CA GLU A 40 -10.59 -15.34 2.73
C GLU A 40 -9.94 -15.57 4.10
N THR A 41 -10.74 -16.22 4.96
CA THR A 41 -10.22 -16.94 6.11
C THR A 41 -9.05 -17.84 5.69
N ARG A 42 -7.91 -17.60 6.32
CA ARG A 42 -6.77 -18.53 6.55
C ARG A 42 -5.81 -18.78 5.38
N PHE A 43 -4.61 -18.23 5.52
CA PHE A 43 -3.41 -19.07 5.54
C PHE A 43 -2.59 -18.78 6.81
N SER A 44 -2.84 -19.65 7.81
CA SER A 44 -1.92 -20.24 8.82
C SER A 44 -1.14 -19.32 9.79
N GLU A 45 -1.49 -19.12 11.07
CA GLU A 45 -1.68 -20.03 12.23
C GLU A 45 -0.34 -20.57 12.82
N THR A 46 0.03 -20.55 14.12
CA THR A 46 -0.55 -20.16 15.45
C THR A 46 0.46 -20.56 16.58
N PRO A 47 0.25 -20.42 17.93
CA PRO A 47 -1.01 -20.16 18.67
C PRO A 47 -0.97 -19.18 19.85
N SER A 48 -2.11 -18.54 20.15
CA SER A 48 -2.82 -18.62 21.45
C SER A 48 -3.98 -17.61 21.51
N HIS A 49 -5.19 -18.14 21.72
CA HIS A 49 -6.26 -17.68 22.60
C HIS A 49 -6.62 -16.17 22.67
N GLU A 50 -7.93 -15.93 22.49
CA GLU A 50 -8.73 -14.82 23.03
C GLU A 50 -8.89 -13.55 22.16
N ASP A 51 -10.16 -13.14 21.99
CA ASP A 51 -10.68 -11.87 21.48
C ASP A 51 -9.93 -11.19 20.32
N GLY A 52 -10.35 -11.47 19.08
CA GLY A 52 -9.83 -10.78 17.90
C GLY A 52 -10.15 -9.27 17.93
N PRO A 53 -9.15 -8.38 17.79
CA PRO A 53 -9.38 -6.94 17.79
C PRO A 53 -10.26 -6.53 16.60
N PRO A 54 -11.03 -5.42 16.69
CA PRO A 54 -11.80 -4.92 15.56
C PRO A 54 -10.87 -4.75 14.36
N ARG A 55 -11.28 -5.29 13.20
CA ARG A 55 -10.60 -5.08 11.91
C ARG A 55 -10.46 -3.57 11.71
N THR A 56 -9.29 -3.05 12.04
CA THR A 56 -9.05 -1.60 12.04
C THR A 56 -8.93 -1.19 10.59
N VAL A 57 -9.91 -0.46 10.09
CA VAL A 57 -9.89 0.11 8.74
C VAL A 57 -8.60 0.91 8.58
N ILE A 58 -7.81 0.61 7.54
CA ILE A 58 -6.63 1.41 7.23
C ILE A 58 -7.07 2.82 6.85
N MET A 59 -6.63 3.78 7.65
CA MET A 59 -6.87 5.19 7.48
C MET A 59 -5.58 5.84 6.98
N LEU A 60 -5.56 6.14 5.68
CA LEU A 60 -4.50 6.95 5.09
C LEU A 60 -4.70 8.41 5.49
N THR A 61 -3.66 9.05 6.02
CA THR A 61 -3.66 10.50 6.27
C THR A 61 -3.38 11.28 5.00
N LYS A 62 -3.45 12.62 5.04
CA LYS A 62 -3.14 13.49 3.89
C LYS A 62 -1.70 13.35 3.39
N ARG A 63 -0.77 12.96 4.27
CA ARG A 63 0.66 12.78 3.98
C ARG A 63 1.11 11.38 4.39
N MET A 64 2.07 10.85 3.66
CA MET A 64 2.74 9.58 3.90
C MET A 64 4.22 9.84 4.11
N THR A 65 4.82 9.23 5.12
CA THR A 65 6.26 9.26 5.34
C THR A 65 6.89 7.97 4.88
N VAL A 66 8.00 8.08 4.15
CA VAL A 66 8.75 6.94 3.62
C VAL A 66 10.22 7.09 3.96
N SER A 67 10.80 6.08 4.60
CA SER A 67 12.21 6.10 4.99
C SER A 67 12.87 4.74 4.76
N GLU A 68 14.16 4.73 4.43
CA GLU A 68 14.94 3.49 4.32
C GLU A 68 15.45 2.99 5.68
N ARG A 69 15.40 3.85 6.71
CA ARG A 69 16.10 3.64 7.98
C ARG A 69 15.19 3.29 9.16
N GLY A 70 13.87 3.44 9.01
CA GLY A 70 12.88 3.11 10.04
C GLY A 70 11.66 4.04 10.03
N TYR A 71 10.72 3.79 10.95
CA TYR A 71 9.53 4.63 11.16
C TYR A 71 9.83 5.92 11.95
N ASP A 72 8.92 6.89 11.90
CA ASP A 72 8.94 8.13 12.69
C ASP A 72 10.27 8.93 12.58
N ARG A 73 10.84 8.95 11.37
CA ARG A 73 12.10 9.63 11.07
C ARG A 73 11.88 11.05 10.56
N SER A 74 12.65 12.01 11.08
CA SER A 74 12.61 13.41 10.64
C SER A 74 13.24 13.64 9.27
N ASP A 75 14.12 12.72 8.83
CA ASP A 75 14.71 12.68 7.48
C ASP A 75 13.87 11.84 6.49
N ALA A 76 12.66 11.41 6.88
CA ALA A 76 11.78 10.67 5.98
C ALA A 76 11.28 11.53 4.83
N ASN A 77 11.14 10.91 3.66
CA ASN A 77 10.51 11.55 2.51
C ASN A 77 9.00 11.67 2.76
N ASP A 78 8.48 12.90 2.73
CA ASP A 78 7.08 13.19 2.94
C ASP A 78 6.39 13.34 1.59
N LEU A 79 5.41 12.48 1.34
CA LEU A 79 4.68 12.41 0.08
C LEU A 79 3.20 12.70 0.34
N SER A 80 2.57 13.48 -0.54
CA SER A 80 1.12 13.67 -0.50
C SER A 80 0.43 12.36 -0.88
N THR A 81 -0.44 11.86 0.00
CA THR A 81 -1.21 10.64 -0.26
C THR A 81 -2.02 10.75 -1.53
N LEU A 82 -2.58 11.94 -1.81
CA LEU A 82 -3.35 12.19 -3.03
C LEU A 82 -2.48 12.13 -4.28
N GLU A 83 -1.24 12.62 -4.23
CA GLU A 83 -0.32 12.54 -5.38
C GLU A 83 0.07 11.10 -5.66
N VAL A 84 0.38 10.33 -4.60
CA VAL A 84 0.70 8.90 -4.71
C VAL A 84 -0.52 8.11 -5.22
N MET A 85 -1.73 8.46 -4.75
CA MET A 85 -2.98 7.87 -5.22
C MET A 85 -3.23 8.13 -6.71
N ASN A 86 -3.01 9.37 -7.16
CA ASN A 86 -3.15 9.73 -8.57
C ASN A 86 -2.15 8.96 -9.44
N GLU A 87 -0.92 8.78 -8.96
CA GLU A 87 0.09 8.00 -9.67
C GLU A 87 -0.30 6.51 -9.74
N TRP A 88 -0.79 5.95 -8.64
CA TRP A 88 -1.34 4.58 -8.60
C TRP A 88 -2.50 4.41 -9.59
N ASN A 89 -3.49 5.31 -9.56
CA ASN A 89 -4.62 5.31 -10.50
C ASN A 89 -4.16 5.37 -11.96
N ARG A 90 -3.16 6.20 -12.26
CA ARG A 90 -2.60 6.30 -13.61
C ARG A 90 -1.96 4.99 -14.06
N MET A 91 -1.27 4.27 -13.18
CA MET A 91 -0.70 2.95 -13.49
C MET A 91 -1.78 1.93 -13.78
N ILE A 92 -2.82 1.84 -12.95
CA ILE A 92 -3.94 0.93 -13.18
C ILE A 92 -4.66 1.25 -14.50
N ALA A 93 -4.95 2.53 -14.77
CA ALA A 93 -5.58 2.94 -16.03
C ALA A 93 -4.69 2.64 -17.26
N THR A 94 -3.37 2.71 -17.10
CA THR A 94 -2.44 2.34 -18.18
C THR A 94 -2.46 0.83 -18.43
N LEU A 95 -2.51 0.03 -17.37
CA LEU A 95 -2.62 -1.43 -17.48
C LEU A 95 -3.95 -1.86 -18.12
N ASP A 96 -5.07 -1.27 -17.69
CA ASP A 96 -6.40 -1.54 -18.26
C ASP A 96 -6.45 -1.21 -19.76
N ARG A 97 -5.85 -0.08 -20.16
CA ARG A 97 -5.75 0.28 -21.58
C ARG A 97 -4.91 -0.71 -22.39
N LEU A 98 -3.80 -1.20 -21.84
CA LEU A 98 -2.96 -2.20 -22.50
C LEU A 98 -3.70 -3.53 -22.66
N GLU A 99 -4.42 -3.96 -21.62
CA GLU A 99 -5.26 -5.14 -21.66
C GLU A 99 -6.35 -5.03 -22.73
N GLN A 100 -7.07 -3.90 -22.79
CA GLN A 100 -8.08 -3.65 -23.81
C GLN A 100 -7.51 -3.73 -25.24
N MET A 101 -6.32 -3.17 -25.47
CA MET A 101 -5.67 -3.24 -26.78
C MET A 101 -5.31 -4.67 -27.18
N MET A 102 -4.89 -5.51 -26.22
CA MET A 102 -4.59 -6.91 -26.47
C MET A 102 -5.85 -7.72 -26.78
N HIS A 103 -6.94 -7.51 -26.03
CA HIS A 103 -8.21 -8.21 -26.26
C HIS A 103 -8.91 -7.81 -27.56
N HIS A 104 -8.70 -6.59 -28.07
CA HIS A 104 -9.25 -6.16 -29.37
C HIS A 104 -8.38 -6.55 -30.58
N ALA A 105 -7.16 -7.06 -30.35
CA ALA A 105 -6.24 -7.48 -31.40
C ALA A 105 -6.22 -8.99 -31.64
N ALA A 106 -7.00 -9.77 -30.86
CA ALA A 106 -7.20 -11.21 -30.98
C ALA A 106 -8.58 -11.52 -31.58
#